data_AF-A0A973GUQ6-F1
#
_entry.id   AF-A0A973GUQ6-F1
#
_cell.length_a   1.000
_cell.length_b   1.000
_cell.length_c   1.000
_cell.angle_alpha   90.00
_cell.angle_beta   90.00
_cell.angle_gamma   90.00
#
_symmetry.space_group_name_H-M   'P 1'
#
loop_
_entity.id
_entity.type
_entity.pdbx_description
1 polymer ?
#
loop_
_entity_poly.entity_id
_entity_poly.type
_entity_poly.pdbx_seq_one_letter_code
_entity_poly.pdbx_strand_id
1 'polypeptide(L)'
;KPFGFNIGYGFGNTQAATENMLIYDGKAHKLNDVVFNIPKDELGNEKYLEPWTFTSNDHRFELTFEPILDRSSNTQVLVLQSDQHQVFGYFSGTVILDNGEKLVIHSLLGFAEKVMNRW
;
A
#
# COMPACT_ATOMS: atom_id res chain seq x y z
N LYS A 1 -2.55 18.38 -11.44
CA LYS A 1 -3.14 18.78 -10.14
C LYS A 1 -2.45 17.99 -9.03
N PRO A 2 -2.37 18.50 -7.80
CA PRO A 2 -1.81 17.75 -6.67
C PRO A 2 -2.55 16.42 -6.49
N PHE A 3 -1.80 15.33 -6.29
CA PHE A 3 -2.32 13.99 -6.09
C PHE A 3 -1.49 13.28 -5.02
N GLY A 4 -2.15 12.48 -4.19
CA GLY A 4 -1.51 11.59 -3.24
C GLY A 4 -2.52 10.60 -2.66
N PHE A 5 -2.05 9.64 -1.88
CA PHE A 5 -2.92 8.70 -1.19
C PHE A 5 -2.28 8.24 0.12
N ASN A 6 -3.12 7.76 1.04
CA ASN A 6 -2.72 7.00 2.20
C ASN A 6 -3.53 5.71 2.20
N ILE A 7 -2.85 4.57 2.27
CA ILE A 7 -3.47 3.24 2.22
C ILE A 7 -2.80 2.37 3.29
N GLY A 8 -3.60 1.59 4.01
CA GLY A 8 -3.17 0.54 4.91
C GLY A 8 -4.05 -0.71 4.79
N TYR A 9 -3.51 -1.80 5.32
CA TYR A 9 -4.10 -3.13 5.28
C TYR A 9 -3.58 -3.99 6.44
N GLY A 10 -4.46 -4.77 7.05
CA GLY A 10 -4.06 -5.80 8.03
C GLY A 10 -3.75 -5.29 9.44
N PHE A 11 -4.06 -4.04 9.78
CA PHE A 11 -3.90 -3.48 11.13
C PHE A 11 -5.09 -2.61 11.54
N GLY A 12 -5.45 -2.63 12.83
CA GLY A 12 -6.55 -1.85 13.39
C GLY A 12 -7.94 -2.50 13.25
N ASN A 13 -8.94 -1.89 13.89
CA ASN A 13 -10.34 -2.29 13.75
C ASN A 13 -11.01 -1.42 12.67
N THR A 14 -11.25 -1.99 11.50
CA THR A 14 -11.83 -1.29 10.35
C THR A 14 -13.36 -1.43 10.24
N GLN A 15 -14.05 -1.98 11.26
CA GLN A 15 -15.51 -2.22 11.20
C GLN A 15 -16.34 -0.96 10.91
N ALA A 16 -15.87 0.22 11.34
CA ALA A 16 -16.58 1.49 11.12
C ALA A 16 -16.06 2.27 9.90
N ALA A 17 -14.73 2.27 9.68
CA ALA A 17 -14.08 2.90 8.55
C ALA A 17 -12.63 2.42 8.45
N THR A 18 -12.06 2.44 7.24
CA THR A 18 -10.62 2.23 7.02
C THR A 18 -9.85 3.55 7.19
N GLU A 19 -8.53 3.49 7.08
CA GLU A 19 -7.61 4.61 6.94
C GLU A 19 -7.50 5.10 5.47
N ASN A 20 -7.89 4.26 4.52
CA ASN A 20 -7.63 4.39 3.08
C ASN A 20 -8.27 5.63 2.43
N MET A 21 -7.48 6.42 1.71
CA MET A 21 -7.94 7.68 1.13
C MET A 21 -7.10 8.12 -0.07
N LEU A 22 -7.76 8.68 -1.07
CA LEU A 22 -7.13 9.47 -2.14
C LEU A 22 -7.24 10.95 -1.81
N ILE A 23 -6.22 11.72 -2.16
CA ILE A 23 -6.23 13.17 -2.07
C ILE A 23 -5.96 13.72 -3.47
N TYR A 24 -6.92 14.47 -4.02
CA TYR A 24 -6.80 15.08 -5.32
C TYR A 24 -7.33 16.50 -5.29
N ASP A 25 -6.53 17.46 -5.75
CA ASP A 25 -6.93 18.88 -5.85
C ASP A 25 -7.45 19.45 -4.52
N GLY A 26 -6.84 19.05 -3.40
CA GLY A 26 -7.23 19.45 -2.04
C GLY A 26 -8.46 18.74 -1.48
N LYS A 27 -9.07 17.80 -2.22
CA LYS A 27 -10.21 17.01 -1.77
C LYS A 27 -9.79 15.59 -1.39
N ALA A 28 -10.26 15.16 -0.22
CA ALA A 28 -10.20 13.78 0.24
C ALA A 28 -11.33 12.95 -0.37
N HIS A 29 -10.99 11.78 -0.89
CA HIS A 29 -11.92 10.77 -1.40
C HIS A 29 -11.70 9.48 -0.61
N LYS A 30 -12.71 9.09 0.16
CA LYS A 30 -12.62 7.94 1.06
C LYS A 30 -12.64 6.66 0.24
N LEU A 31 -11.71 5.76 0.53
CA LEU A 31 -11.69 4.41 0.01
C LEU A 31 -12.10 3.43 1.10
N ASN A 32 -12.62 2.28 0.69
CA ASN A 32 -12.94 1.17 1.57
C ASN A 32 -11.70 0.26 1.72
N ASP A 33 -11.88 -1.05 1.86
CA ASP A 33 -10.78 -2.01 1.98
C ASP A 33 -9.90 -2.05 0.73
N VAL A 34 -8.58 -2.05 0.94
CA VAL A 34 -7.57 -2.21 -0.11
C VAL A 34 -6.66 -3.37 0.26
N VAL A 35 -6.43 -4.28 -0.69
CA VAL A 35 -5.58 -5.46 -0.51
C VAL A 35 -4.25 -5.25 -1.21
N PHE A 36 -3.17 -5.63 -0.53
CA PHE A 36 -1.80 -5.51 -1.00
C PHE A 36 -1.37 -6.91 -1.44
N ASN A 37 -1.31 -7.14 -2.75
CA ASN A 37 -0.93 -8.43 -3.31
C ASN A 37 0.57 -8.45 -3.53
N ILE A 38 1.29 -8.85 -2.48
CA ILE A 38 2.75 -9.04 -2.53
C ILE A 38 3.04 -10.45 -3.07
N PRO A 39 3.86 -10.60 -4.12
CA PRO A 39 4.28 -11.91 -4.62
C PRO A 39 4.95 -12.74 -3.53
N LYS A 40 4.74 -14.06 -3.58
CA LYS A 40 5.33 -15.02 -2.65
C LYS A 40 6.13 -16.09 -3.40
N ASP A 41 7.18 -16.58 -2.77
CA ASP A 41 7.92 -17.76 -3.25
C ASP A 41 7.17 -19.07 -2.96
N GLU A 42 7.75 -20.20 -3.40
CA GLU A 42 7.18 -21.54 -3.20
C GLU A 42 7.01 -21.93 -1.72
N LEU A 43 7.75 -21.27 -0.83
CA LEU A 43 7.71 -21.48 0.62
C LEU A 43 6.74 -20.50 1.32
N GLY A 44 6.12 -19.60 0.57
CA GLY A 44 5.19 -18.59 1.08
C GLY A 44 5.87 -17.32 1.62
N ASN A 45 7.19 -17.16 1.45
CA ASN A 45 7.89 -15.93 1.83
C ASN A 45 7.61 -14.82 0.82
N GLU A 46 7.46 -13.61 1.32
CA GLU A 46 7.16 -12.46 0.47
C GLU A 46 8.40 -11.96 -0.27
N LYS A 47 8.20 -11.68 -1.56
CA LYS A 47 9.24 -11.17 -2.45
C LYS A 47 9.06 -9.69 -2.64
N TYR A 48 9.54 -8.91 -1.67
CA TYR A 48 9.30 -7.47 -1.60
C TYR A 48 9.83 -6.67 -2.80
N LEU A 49 10.82 -7.18 -3.54
CA LEU A 49 11.35 -6.51 -4.73
C LEU A 49 10.73 -6.98 -6.05
N GLU A 50 9.82 -7.96 -6.05
CA GLU A 50 9.01 -8.27 -7.23
C GLU A 50 7.81 -7.29 -7.34
N PRO A 51 7.21 -7.07 -8.52
CA PRO A 51 6.09 -6.14 -8.66
C PRO A 51 4.85 -6.54 -7.86
N TRP A 52 4.23 -5.58 -7.15
CA TRP A 52 3.00 -5.81 -6.37
C TRP A 52 1.78 -5.26 -7.09
N THR A 53 0.59 -5.68 -6.66
CA THR A 53 -0.67 -5.02 -7.04
C THR A 53 -1.46 -4.60 -5.82
N PHE A 54 -2.25 -3.55 -5.99
CA PHE A 54 -3.13 -2.97 -4.99
C PHE A 54 -4.52 -2.89 -5.59
N THR A 55 -5.50 -3.47 -4.89
CA THR A 55 -6.87 -3.59 -5.37
C THR A 55 -7.83 -3.23 -4.25
N SER A 56 -8.68 -2.22 -4.46
CA SER A 56 -9.80 -1.97 -3.55
C SER A 56 -10.97 -2.90 -3.83
N ASN A 57 -11.77 -3.20 -2.80
CA ASN A 57 -12.95 -4.05 -2.93
C ASN A 57 -14.04 -3.49 -3.88
N ASP A 58 -14.00 -2.18 -4.15
CA ASP A 58 -14.91 -1.47 -5.06
C ASP A 58 -14.26 -1.08 -6.40
N HIS A 59 -13.04 -1.57 -6.66
CA HIS A 59 -12.26 -1.33 -7.89
C HIS A 59 -11.97 0.14 -8.22
N ARG A 60 -12.07 1.02 -7.22
CA ARG A 60 -11.71 2.43 -7.34
C ARG A 60 -10.21 2.69 -7.16
N PHE A 61 -9.45 1.72 -6.69
CA PHE A 61 -8.00 1.82 -6.50
C PHE A 61 -7.34 0.57 -7.06
N GLU A 62 -6.77 0.68 -8.27
CA GLU A 62 -6.12 -0.42 -8.98
C GLU A 62 -4.74 0.03 -9.44
N LEU A 63 -3.73 -0.21 -8.60
CA LEU A 63 -2.34 0.19 -8.87
C LEU A 63 -1.41 -1.02 -8.92
N THR A 64 -0.41 -0.94 -9.80
CA THR A 64 0.81 -1.72 -9.71
C THR A 64 1.87 -0.94 -8.96
N PHE A 65 2.77 -1.64 -8.30
CA PHE A 65 3.93 -1.07 -7.65
C PHE A 65 5.19 -1.79 -8.15
N GLU A 66 6.15 -1.00 -8.61
CA GLU A 66 7.44 -1.45 -9.09
C GLU A 66 8.50 -1.07 -8.04
N PRO A 67 8.91 -2.01 -7.17
CA PRO A 67 9.93 -1.75 -6.15
C PRO A 67 11.29 -1.44 -6.76
N ILE A 68 12.06 -0.59 -6.07
CA ILE A 68 13.43 -0.21 -6.43
C ILE A 68 14.38 -0.45 -5.25
N LEU A 69 13.90 -0.26 -4.01
CA LEU A 69 14.70 -0.39 -2.81
C LEU A 69 13.84 -0.94 -1.68
N ASP A 70 14.32 -1.99 -1.02
CA ASP A 70 13.79 -2.45 0.27
C ASP A 70 14.76 -2.02 1.38
N ARG A 71 14.30 -1.13 2.25
CA ARG A 71 14.99 -0.79 3.48
C ARG A 71 14.39 -1.63 4.60
N SER A 72 15.07 -2.72 4.93
CA SER A 72 14.71 -3.56 6.07
C SER A 72 15.44 -3.12 7.34
N SER A 73 14.73 -3.10 8.47
CA SER A 73 15.31 -2.89 9.79
C SER A 73 14.82 -4.01 10.72
N ASN A 74 15.76 -4.74 11.30
CA ASN A 74 15.47 -5.77 12.29
C ASN A 74 15.92 -5.24 13.65
N THR A 75 14.96 -4.80 14.46
CA THR A 75 15.26 -4.34 15.83
C THR A 75 15.01 -5.49 16.80
N GLN A 76 16.09 -6.06 17.34
CA GLN A 76 16.04 -7.07 18.40
C GLN A 76 16.32 -6.39 19.74
N VAL A 77 15.27 -6.18 20.55
CA VAL A 77 15.44 -5.77 21.96
C VAL A 77 14.75 -6.81 22.85
N LEU A 78 15.59 -7.72 23.36
CA LEU A 78 15.44 -8.67 24.47
C LEU A 78 14.21 -9.62 24.51
N VAL A 79 13.02 -9.23 24.01
CA VAL A 79 11.80 -10.07 23.90
C VAL A 79 10.93 -9.63 22.70
N LEU A 80 11.12 -8.42 22.15
CA LEU A 80 10.34 -7.90 21.02
C LEU A 80 11.16 -8.04 19.73
N GLN A 81 10.62 -8.80 18.76
CA GLN A 81 11.15 -8.84 17.39
C GLN A 81 10.17 -8.08 16.49
N SER A 82 10.62 -6.93 15.99
CA SER A 82 9.91 -6.18 14.95
C SER A 82 10.69 -6.33 13.64
N ASP A 83 10.06 -6.98 12.67
CA ASP A 83 10.57 -7.09 11.31
C ASP A 83 9.85 -6.07 10.44
N GLN A 84 10.58 -5.06 9.98
CA GLN A 84 10.04 -3.90 9.28
C GLN A 84 10.67 -3.81 7.89
N HIS A 85 9.84 -3.88 6.86
CA HIS A 85 10.22 -3.68 5.47
C HIS A 85 9.60 -2.39 4.94
N GLN A 86 10.44 -1.42 4.61
CA GLN A 86 10.02 -0.19 3.95
C GLN A 86 10.49 -0.21 2.50
N VAL A 87 9.56 -0.49 1.59
CA VAL A 87 9.84 -0.74 0.18
C VAL A 87 9.48 0.50 -0.63
N PHE A 88 10.47 1.10 -1.28
CA PHE A 88 10.34 2.29 -2.13
C PHE A 88 10.25 1.88 -3.59
N GLY A 89 9.43 2.58 -4.37
CA GLY A 89 9.20 2.25 -5.77
C GLY A 89 8.23 3.20 -6.47
N TYR A 90 7.80 2.80 -7.66
CA TYR A 90 6.87 3.57 -8.47
C TYR A 90 5.50 2.92 -8.53
N PHE A 91 4.46 3.72 -8.30
CA PHE A 91 3.07 3.33 -8.47
C PHE A 91 2.55 3.75 -9.84
N SER A 92 1.87 2.84 -10.53
CA SER A 92 1.18 3.12 -11.79
C SER A 92 -0.18 2.45 -11.81
N GLY A 93 -1.13 2.97 -12.57
CA GLY A 93 -2.45 2.34 -12.69
C GLY A 93 -3.57 3.35 -12.71
N THR A 94 -4.70 2.99 -12.12
CA THR A 94 -5.92 3.79 -12.16
C THR A 94 -6.49 4.00 -10.77
N VAL A 95 -7.00 5.22 -10.54
CA VAL A 95 -7.90 5.49 -9.41
C VAL A 95 -9.20 6.16 -9.88
N ILE A 96 -10.29 5.97 -9.13
CA ILE A 96 -11.62 6.56 -9.42
C ILE A 96 -12.07 7.41 -8.23
N LEU A 97 -12.34 8.68 -8.49
CA LEU A 97 -12.81 9.64 -7.49
C LEU A 97 -14.31 9.45 -7.18
N ASP A 98 -14.82 10.07 -6.11
CA ASP A 98 -16.23 9.90 -5.70
C ASP A 98 -17.23 10.44 -6.74
N ASN A 99 -16.80 11.35 -7.62
CA ASN A 99 -17.60 11.88 -8.73
C ASN A 99 -17.57 10.95 -9.97
N GLY A 100 -16.89 9.80 -9.90
CA GLY A 100 -16.70 8.87 -11.02
C GLY A 100 -15.57 9.25 -11.99
N GLU A 101 -14.85 10.35 -11.75
CA GLU A 101 -13.70 10.72 -12.57
C GLU A 101 -12.58 9.69 -12.40
N LYS A 102 -12.10 9.16 -13.53
CA LYS A 102 -11.01 8.19 -13.61
C LYS A 102 -9.69 8.93 -13.83
N LEU A 103 -8.73 8.74 -12.92
CA LEU A 103 -7.37 9.26 -13.05
C LEU A 103 -6.41 8.12 -13.37
N VAL A 104 -5.48 8.38 -14.29
CA VAL A 104 -4.39 7.45 -14.61
C VAL A 104 -3.11 7.97 -13.96
N ILE A 105 -2.47 7.09 -13.19
CA ILE A 105 -1.22 7.36 -12.48
C ILE A 105 -0.08 6.71 -13.27
N HIS A 106 0.97 7.48 -13.54
CA HIS A 106 2.16 7.03 -14.24
C HIS A 106 3.39 7.27 -13.36
N SER A 107 4.05 6.19 -12.94
CA SER A 107 5.33 6.20 -12.24
C SER A 107 5.40 7.19 -11.06
N LEU A 108 4.38 7.20 -10.20
CA LEU A 108 4.37 8.02 -9.00
C LEU A 108 5.32 7.43 -7.96
N LEU A 109 6.36 8.17 -7.59
CA LEU A 109 7.30 7.73 -6.55
C LEU A 109 6.61 7.69 -5.18
N GLY A 110 6.81 6.61 -4.44
CA GLY A 110 6.32 6.45 -3.08
C GLY A 110 6.98 5.25 -2.38
N PHE A 111 6.37 4.83 -1.28
CA PHE A 111 6.77 3.61 -0.57
C PHE A 111 5.55 2.89 0.00
N ALA A 112 5.72 1.59 0.26
CA ALA A 112 4.81 0.76 1.03
C ALA A 112 5.59 0.12 2.19
N GLU A 113 4.95 0.02 3.35
CA GLU A 113 5.56 -0.57 4.54
C GLU A 113 4.83 -1.84 4.94
N LYS A 114 5.60 -2.86 5.35
CA LYS A 114 5.08 -4.02 6.06
C LYS A 114 5.81 -4.21 7.37
N VAL A 115 5.03 -4.29 8.45
CA VAL A 115 5.53 -4.53 9.80
C VAL A 115 4.97 -5.84 10.33
N MET A 116 5.85 -6.72 10.77
CA MET A 116 5.47 -7.91 11.54
C MET A 116 6.00 -7.76 12.96
N ASN A 117 5.08 -7.67 13.92
CA ASN A 117 5.42 -7.68 15.34
C ASN A 117 5.21 -9.10 15.88
N ARG A 118 6.26 -9.67 16.45
CA ARG A 118 6.16 -10.88 17.29
C ARG A 118 6.23 -10.45 18.75
N TRP A 119 5.24 -10.86 19.53
CA TRP A 119 5.09 -10.60 20.96
C TRP A 119 5.19 -11.89 21.77
#